data_AF-V5GVN8-F1
#
_entry.id   AF-V5GVN8-F1
#
_cell.length_a   1.000
_cell.length_b   1.000
_cell.length_c   1.000
_cell.angle_alpha   90.00
_cell.angle_beta   90.00
_cell.angle_gamma   90.00
#
_symmetry.space_group_name_H-M   'P 1'
#
loop_
_entity.id
_entity.type
_entity.pdbx_description
1 polymer ?
#
loop_
_entity_poly.entity_id
_entity_poly.type
_entity_poly.pdbx_seq_one_letter_code
_entity_poly.pdbx_strand_id
1 'polypeptide(L)'
;LDSKCDIKSQGMSSERNLKGVLTVELPLATRHVAFIDYEYDKKPKNSMGHAVVKYNGTNVLDGTYKSVTESKVGINKDKIHVELQNKLVPVGADYIHTQESDSSKEDKANMPNVDNKYLHLYHLQNRSKFNVTGELYIRSTWSGQEYILKATHGNRTVKLWNGYDVLDREYRQHSRIELSPSNWIEYDIALINKTTDETFDVQQGIINVIYPRRKFTAQGFYNISNSIVSTDASLVWDKDNKTVKVGMDWRRSSVQREQLLLKIKHPSFERDVSLFSDYGYDKTSIDGQVFVDYSLDPDQRLTLRGKLSDNSNSRIYNYSYMAWAEHNTTNLILNSRGDFYWNSSTFGTEHVTNYR
;
A
#
# COMPACT_ATOMS: atom_id res chain seq x y z
N LEU A 1 -47.91 -2.62 16.00
CA LEU A 1 -47.33 -3.39 14.87
C LEU A 1 -48.15 -4.66 14.74
N ASP A 2 -48.81 -4.86 13.60
CA ASP A 2 -49.59 -6.07 13.32
C ASP A 2 -49.07 -6.68 12.01
N SER A 3 -48.80 -7.97 12.01
CA SER A 3 -48.15 -8.68 10.90
C SER A 3 -48.84 -10.03 10.70
N LYS A 4 -49.27 -10.30 9.47
CA LYS A 4 -49.83 -11.59 9.05
C LYS A 4 -49.01 -12.12 7.88
N CYS A 5 -48.55 -13.36 7.97
CA CYS A 5 -47.74 -13.99 6.93
C CYS A 5 -48.22 -15.43 6.72
N ASP A 6 -48.60 -15.75 5.48
CA ASP A 6 -48.99 -17.06 5.03
C ASP A 6 -47.84 -17.66 4.21
N ILE A 7 -47.35 -18.82 4.66
CA ILE A 7 -46.28 -19.57 3.99
C ILE A 7 -46.86 -20.87 3.47
N LYS A 8 -46.77 -21.09 2.14
CA LYS A 8 -47.10 -22.36 1.51
C LYS A 8 -45.83 -23.01 0.98
N SER A 9 -45.46 -24.16 1.55
CA SER A 9 -44.39 -25.03 1.05
C SER A 9 -44.98 -26.34 0.54
N GLN A 10 -44.67 -26.70 -0.71
CA GLN A 10 -45.06 -28.00 -1.29
C GLN A 10 -43.92 -29.02 -1.13
N GLY A 11 -44.04 -29.95 -0.17
CA GLY A 11 -43.17 -31.14 -0.03
C GLY A 11 -41.66 -30.87 0.06
N MET A 12 -40.82 -31.90 -0.14
CA MET A 12 -39.34 -31.83 -0.14
C MET A 12 -38.73 -31.00 -1.31
N SER A 13 -39.47 -30.03 -1.87
CA SER A 13 -39.00 -29.17 -2.95
C SER A 13 -38.47 -27.85 -2.39
N SER A 14 -37.49 -27.24 -3.07
CA SER A 14 -36.95 -25.91 -2.74
C SER A 14 -37.88 -24.76 -3.12
N GLU A 15 -39.15 -25.04 -3.43
CA GLU A 15 -40.16 -24.06 -3.82
C GLU A 15 -40.93 -23.53 -2.61
N ARG A 16 -41.11 -22.22 -2.55
CA ARG A 16 -41.83 -21.56 -1.44
C ARG A 16 -42.63 -20.38 -1.98
N ASN A 17 -43.91 -20.35 -1.67
CA ASN A 17 -44.75 -19.18 -1.89
C ASN A 17 -45.00 -18.50 -0.53
N LEU A 18 -44.62 -17.22 -0.44
CA LEU A 18 -44.80 -16.37 0.73
C LEU A 18 -45.75 -15.24 0.34
N LYS A 19 -46.79 -15.04 1.13
CA LYS A 19 -47.65 -13.86 1.00
C LYS A 19 -47.88 -13.28 2.39
N GLY A 20 -47.71 -11.98 2.54
CA GLY A 20 -47.85 -11.36 3.85
C GLY A 20 -48.23 -9.91 3.78
N VAL A 21 -48.77 -9.45 4.90
CA VAL A 21 -49.20 -8.07 5.12
C VAL A 21 -48.61 -7.59 6.43
N LEU A 22 -47.91 -6.46 6.37
CA LEU A 22 -47.36 -5.78 7.54
C LEU A 22 -48.03 -4.41 7.69
N THR A 23 -48.64 -4.19 8.86
CA THR A 23 -49.25 -2.91 9.23
C THR A 23 -48.44 -2.28 10.36
N VAL A 24 -47.90 -1.10 10.08
CA VAL A 24 -47.14 -0.29 11.03
C VAL A 24 -47.94 0.98 11.32
N GLU A 25 -48.32 1.17 12.57
CA GLU A 25 -49.02 2.37 13.04
C GLU A 25 -48.14 3.09 14.05
N LEU A 26 -47.91 4.38 13.81
CA LEU A 26 -47.15 5.28 14.66
C LEU A 26 -48.11 6.35 15.21
N PRO A 27 -48.46 6.29 16.50
CA PRO A 27 -49.35 7.28 17.11
C PRO A 27 -48.55 8.54 17.46
N LEU A 28 -48.47 9.48 16.53
CA LEU A 28 -48.00 10.86 16.77
C LEU A 28 -49.21 11.81 16.82
N ALA A 29 -48.96 13.14 16.91
CA ALA A 29 -50.00 14.16 16.87
C ALA A 29 -50.90 14.06 15.62
N THR A 30 -50.38 13.50 14.52
CA THR A 30 -51.14 13.04 13.36
C THR A 30 -51.03 11.53 13.22
N ARG A 31 -52.12 10.86 12.83
CA ARG A 31 -52.13 9.40 12.63
C ARG A 31 -51.29 9.03 11.41
N HIS A 32 -50.28 8.18 11.59
CA HIS A 32 -49.45 7.66 10.51
C HIS A 32 -49.57 6.15 10.44
N VAL A 33 -50.10 5.66 9.33
CA VAL A 33 -50.31 4.23 9.06
C VAL A 33 -49.58 3.86 7.78
N ALA A 34 -48.65 2.92 7.88
CA ALA A 34 -48.01 2.27 6.75
C ALA A 34 -48.53 0.83 6.61
N PHE A 35 -48.88 0.47 5.39
CA PHE A 35 -49.37 -0.84 5.02
C PHE A 35 -48.48 -1.40 3.92
N ILE A 36 -47.88 -2.56 4.15
CA ILE A 36 -46.98 -3.23 3.22
C ILE A 36 -47.60 -4.58 2.87
N ASP A 37 -48.00 -4.74 1.62
CA ASP A 37 -48.46 -6.01 1.06
C ASP A 37 -47.33 -6.59 0.22
N TYR A 38 -46.90 -7.82 0.50
CA TYR A 38 -45.80 -8.44 -0.20
C TYR A 38 -46.09 -9.90 -0.56
N GLU A 39 -45.56 -10.30 -1.71
CA GLU A 39 -45.62 -11.65 -2.24
C GLU A 39 -44.24 -12.05 -2.77
N TYR A 40 -43.85 -13.30 -2.53
CA TYR A 40 -42.60 -13.87 -3.03
C TYR A 40 -42.81 -15.34 -3.40
N ASP A 41 -42.69 -15.62 -4.69
CA ASP A 41 -42.73 -16.95 -5.29
C ASP A 41 -41.30 -17.40 -5.60
N LYS A 42 -40.72 -18.19 -4.70
CA LYS A 42 -39.36 -18.74 -4.82
C LYS A 42 -39.40 -20.04 -5.62
N LYS A 43 -38.68 -20.07 -6.75
CA LYS A 43 -38.40 -21.32 -7.50
C LYS A 43 -36.91 -21.42 -7.83
N PRO A 44 -36.35 -22.64 -7.96
CA PRO A 44 -34.91 -22.84 -8.17
C PRO A 44 -34.30 -22.10 -9.37
N LYS A 45 -35.06 -21.91 -10.45
CA LYS A 45 -34.57 -21.25 -11.69
C LYS A 45 -35.13 -19.85 -11.91
N ASN A 46 -36.31 -19.55 -11.37
CA ASN A 46 -37.00 -18.29 -11.59
C ASN A 46 -37.80 -17.90 -10.35
N SER A 47 -37.34 -16.92 -9.60
CA SER A 47 -38.05 -16.40 -8.44
C SER A 47 -38.64 -15.02 -8.75
N MET A 48 -39.85 -14.76 -8.28
CA MET A 48 -40.54 -13.49 -8.50
C MET A 48 -41.05 -12.94 -7.18
N GLY A 49 -41.01 -11.63 -7.01
CA GLY A 49 -41.53 -10.95 -5.85
C GLY A 49 -42.22 -9.65 -6.24
N HIS A 50 -43.18 -9.25 -5.43
CA HIS A 50 -43.94 -8.03 -5.60
C HIS A 50 -44.26 -7.44 -4.23
N ALA A 51 -44.14 -6.12 -4.07
CA ALA A 51 -44.46 -5.45 -2.83
C ALA A 51 -45.08 -4.07 -3.07
N VAL A 52 -46.18 -3.76 -2.39
CA VAL A 52 -46.84 -2.46 -2.45
C VAL A 52 -46.85 -1.84 -1.07
N VAL A 53 -46.34 -0.62 -0.97
CA VAL A 53 -46.36 0.17 0.26
C VAL A 53 -47.37 1.30 0.10
N LYS A 54 -48.32 1.35 1.04
CA LYS A 54 -49.30 2.43 1.18
C LYS A 54 -49.04 3.18 2.47
N TYR A 55 -49.03 4.51 2.38
CA TYR A 55 -48.91 5.40 3.53
C TYR A 55 -50.17 6.25 3.63
N ASN A 56 -50.84 6.19 4.78
CA ASN A 56 -52.14 6.85 5.03
C ASN A 56 -53.15 6.62 3.89
N GLY A 57 -53.21 5.37 3.40
CA GLY A 57 -54.10 4.95 2.31
C GLY A 57 -53.61 5.28 0.90
N THR A 58 -52.52 6.03 0.74
CA THR A 58 -51.96 6.40 -0.57
C THR A 58 -50.80 5.48 -0.96
N ASN A 59 -50.79 4.94 -2.17
CA ASN A 59 -49.65 4.17 -2.68
C ASN A 59 -48.42 5.08 -2.80
N VAL A 60 -47.33 4.72 -2.11
CA VAL A 60 -46.07 5.48 -2.11
C VAL A 60 -44.93 4.74 -2.78
N LEU A 61 -44.96 3.41 -2.82
CA LEU A 61 -43.96 2.57 -3.46
C LEU A 61 -44.63 1.31 -4.02
N ASP A 62 -44.24 0.93 -5.22
CA ASP A 62 -44.57 -0.33 -5.87
C ASP A 62 -43.26 -0.97 -6.32
N GLY A 63 -42.99 -2.19 -5.86
CA GLY A 63 -41.73 -2.88 -6.02
C GLY A 63 -41.92 -4.22 -6.74
N THR A 64 -41.15 -4.46 -7.79
CA THR A 64 -41.07 -5.74 -8.48
C THR A 64 -39.68 -6.33 -8.34
N TYR A 65 -39.61 -7.65 -8.19
CA TYR A 65 -38.37 -8.42 -8.12
C TYR A 65 -38.48 -9.63 -9.03
N LYS A 66 -37.45 -9.88 -9.84
CA LYS A 66 -37.33 -11.07 -10.66
C LYS A 66 -35.90 -11.58 -10.63
N SER A 67 -35.71 -12.86 -10.37
CA SER A 67 -34.40 -13.51 -10.38
C SER A 67 -34.43 -14.73 -11.27
N VAL A 68 -33.48 -14.82 -12.20
CA VAL A 68 -33.29 -15.97 -13.07
C VAL A 68 -31.88 -16.52 -12.85
N THR A 69 -31.81 -17.80 -12.49
CA THR A 69 -30.54 -18.51 -12.27
C THR A 69 -30.33 -19.52 -13.40
N GLU A 70 -29.21 -19.38 -14.10
CA GLU A 70 -28.72 -20.26 -15.15
C GLU A 70 -27.46 -20.97 -14.65
N SER A 71 -27.50 -22.30 -14.54
CA SER A 71 -26.33 -23.10 -14.17
C SER A 71 -25.99 -24.06 -15.32
N LYS A 72 -24.75 -23.97 -15.79
CA LYS A 72 -24.13 -24.87 -16.78
C LYS A 72 -22.82 -25.40 -16.17
N VAL A 73 -22.27 -26.48 -16.74
CA VAL A 73 -20.98 -27.03 -16.29
C VAL A 73 -19.92 -25.92 -16.27
N GLY A 74 -19.32 -25.68 -15.10
CA GLY A 74 -18.28 -24.66 -14.89
C GLY A 74 -18.75 -23.20 -14.88
N ILE A 75 -20.03 -22.90 -15.09
CA ILE A 75 -20.55 -21.52 -15.17
C ILE A 75 -21.89 -21.41 -14.43
N ASN A 76 -21.93 -20.54 -13.42
CA ASN A 76 -23.15 -20.15 -12.73
C ASN A 76 -23.44 -18.67 -13.00
N LYS A 77 -24.68 -18.37 -13.43
CA LYS A 77 -25.10 -17.02 -13.77
C LYS A 77 -26.44 -16.69 -13.14
N ASP A 78 -26.45 -15.66 -12.30
CA ASP A 78 -27.65 -15.09 -11.71
C ASP A 78 -27.96 -13.75 -12.36
N LYS A 79 -29.23 -13.54 -12.73
CA LYS A 79 -29.75 -12.28 -13.25
C LYS A 79 -30.88 -11.83 -12.33
N ILE A 80 -30.69 -10.72 -11.64
CA ILE A 80 -31.66 -10.11 -10.75
C ILE A 80 -32.10 -8.80 -11.38
N HIS A 81 -33.41 -8.59 -11.44
CA HIS A 81 -34.04 -7.38 -11.92
C HIS A 81 -34.97 -6.87 -10.82
N VAL A 82 -34.83 -5.60 -10.46
CA VAL A 82 -35.64 -4.94 -9.44
C VAL A 82 -36.15 -3.62 -9.99
N GLU A 83 -37.44 -3.35 -9.83
CA GLU A 83 -38.02 -2.04 -10.12
C GLU A 83 -38.68 -1.51 -8.86
N LEU A 84 -38.45 -0.24 -8.56
CA LEU A 84 -39.01 0.48 -7.43
C LEU A 84 -39.70 1.73 -7.97
N GLN A 85 -40.99 1.62 -8.23
CA GLN A 85 -41.81 2.71 -8.75
C GLN A 85 -42.33 3.56 -7.60
N ASN A 86 -42.03 4.86 -7.62
CA ASN A 86 -42.55 5.84 -6.67
C ASN A 86 -42.61 7.23 -7.33
N LYS A 87 -43.20 8.21 -6.63
CA LYS A 87 -43.38 9.58 -7.16
C LYS A 87 -42.10 10.44 -7.14
N LEU A 88 -41.11 10.10 -6.33
CA LEU A 88 -39.90 10.91 -6.12
C LEU A 88 -38.79 10.53 -7.11
N VAL A 89 -38.31 9.29 -7.00
CA VAL A 89 -37.21 8.75 -7.80
C VAL A 89 -37.52 7.28 -8.11
N PRO A 90 -38.22 7.00 -9.20
CA PRO A 90 -38.48 5.62 -9.62
C PRO A 90 -37.20 4.98 -10.20
N VAL A 91 -36.75 3.88 -9.59
CA VAL A 91 -35.43 3.26 -9.86
C VAL A 91 -35.60 1.84 -10.39
N GLY A 92 -34.90 1.52 -11.48
CA GLY A 92 -34.69 0.16 -11.96
C GLY A 92 -33.24 -0.24 -11.70
N ALA A 93 -33.05 -1.51 -11.34
CA ALA A 93 -31.74 -2.10 -11.07
C ALA A 93 -31.65 -3.49 -11.73
N ASP A 94 -30.70 -3.63 -12.65
CA ASP A 94 -30.31 -4.91 -13.23
C ASP A 94 -28.98 -5.34 -12.63
N TYR A 95 -28.94 -6.49 -11.97
CA TYR A 95 -27.74 -7.11 -11.43
C TYR A 95 -27.49 -8.44 -12.11
N ILE A 96 -26.27 -8.64 -12.60
CA ILE A 96 -25.85 -9.91 -13.20
C ILE A 96 -24.58 -10.36 -12.48
N HIS A 97 -24.60 -11.56 -11.94
CA HIS A 97 -23.45 -12.21 -11.34
C HIS A 97 -23.12 -13.45 -12.16
N THR A 98 -21.90 -13.56 -12.66
CA THR A 98 -21.42 -14.71 -13.41
C THR A 98 -20.15 -15.22 -12.75
N GLN A 99 -20.21 -16.45 -12.25
CA GLN A 99 -19.08 -17.14 -11.67
C GLN A 99 -18.66 -18.28 -12.60
N GLU A 100 -17.42 -18.24 -13.03
CA GLU A 100 -16.80 -19.28 -13.85
C GLU A 100 -15.73 -19.97 -13.01
N SER A 101 -15.82 -21.29 -12.92
CA SER A 101 -14.88 -22.12 -12.17
C SER A 101 -14.43 -23.27 -13.05
N ASP A 102 -13.12 -23.51 -13.10
CA ASP A 102 -12.57 -24.68 -13.77
C ASP A 102 -12.86 -25.93 -12.92
N SER A 103 -14.02 -26.54 -13.15
CA SER A 103 -14.59 -27.60 -12.31
C SER A 103 -13.95 -28.98 -12.52
N SER A 104 -12.73 -29.04 -13.02
CA SER A 104 -12.09 -30.28 -13.50
C SER A 104 -11.21 -31.00 -12.47
N LYS A 105 -10.96 -30.45 -11.27
CA LYS A 105 -10.09 -31.07 -10.24
C LYS A 105 -10.59 -30.82 -8.81
N GLU A 106 -10.32 -31.74 -7.89
CA GLU A 106 -10.99 -31.88 -6.57
C GLU A 106 -10.55 -30.89 -5.46
N ASP A 107 -9.50 -30.08 -5.65
CA ASP A 107 -8.99 -29.17 -4.62
C ASP A 107 -9.52 -27.73 -4.76
N LYS A 108 -10.51 -27.38 -3.93
CA LYS A 108 -11.40 -26.22 -4.12
C LYS A 108 -10.88 -24.86 -3.63
N ALA A 109 -9.74 -24.78 -2.94
CA ALA A 109 -9.38 -23.55 -2.22
C ALA A 109 -8.67 -22.47 -3.08
N ASN A 110 -7.87 -22.87 -4.08
CA ASN A 110 -6.98 -21.95 -4.80
C ASN A 110 -7.06 -22.07 -6.34
N MET A 111 -8.15 -22.61 -6.89
CA MET A 111 -8.26 -22.77 -8.34
C MET A 111 -8.53 -21.44 -9.05
N PRO A 112 -7.94 -21.24 -10.26
CA PRO A 112 -8.28 -20.12 -11.09
C PRO A 112 -9.78 -20.04 -11.32
N ASN A 113 -10.34 -18.89 -11.00
CA ASN A 113 -11.76 -18.61 -11.16
C ASN A 113 -11.96 -17.19 -11.67
N VAL A 114 -13.12 -16.96 -12.28
CA VAL A 114 -13.54 -15.64 -12.73
C VAL A 114 -14.88 -15.33 -12.09
N ASP A 115 -14.96 -14.21 -11.39
CA ASP A 115 -16.19 -13.67 -10.80
C ASP A 115 -16.48 -12.31 -11.43
N ASN A 116 -17.58 -12.23 -12.17
CA ASN A 116 -18.05 -11.05 -12.87
C ASN A 116 -19.34 -10.56 -12.26
N LYS A 117 -19.37 -9.31 -11.81
CA LYS A 117 -20.56 -8.62 -11.30
C LYS A 117 -20.83 -7.42 -12.16
N TYR A 118 -22.06 -7.30 -12.63
CA TYR A 118 -22.56 -6.20 -13.41
C TYR A 118 -23.76 -5.62 -12.67
N LEU A 119 -23.80 -4.30 -12.53
CA LEU A 119 -24.90 -3.56 -11.94
C LEU A 119 -25.28 -2.42 -12.89
N HIS A 120 -26.55 -2.30 -13.21
CA HIS A 120 -27.06 -1.20 -14.02
C HIS A 120 -28.23 -0.56 -13.31
N LEU A 121 -28.05 0.68 -12.89
CA LEU A 121 -29.03 1.49 -12.19
C LEU A 121 -29.53 2.59 -13.11
N TYR A 122 -30.85 2.69 -13.28
CA TYR A 122 -31.45 3.68 -14.16
C TYR A 122 -32.78 4.19 -13.61
N HIS A 123 -33.16 5.39 -14.04
CA HIS A 123 -34.48 5.93 -13.73
C HIS A 123 -35.52 5.26 -14.64
N LEU A 124 -36.56 4.64 -14.05
CA LEU A 124 -37.55 3.84 -14.80
C LEU A 124 -38.24 4.62 -15.92
N GLN A 125 -38.63 5.87 -15.62
CA GLN A 125 -39.41 6.70 -16.55
C GLN A 125 -38.56 7.63 -17.45
N ASN A 126 -37.32 7.91 -17.07
CA ASN A 126 -36.50 8.91 -17.76
C ASN A 126 -35.00 8.63 -17.59
N ARG A 127 -34.44 7.84 -18.51
CA ARG A 127 -33.03 7.43 -18.50
C ARG A 127 -32.02 8.57 -18.56
N SER A 128 -32.42 9.80 -18.90
CA SER A 128 -31.50 10.94 -18.90
C SER A 128 -31.26 11.53 -17.50
N LYS A 129 -32.13 11.23 -16.51
CA LYS A 129 -31.95 11.73 -15.13
C LYS A 129 -30.80 11.05 -14.42
N PHE A 130 -30.71 9.73 -14.51
CA PHE A 130 -29.55 8.96 -14.11
C PHE A 130 -29.53 7.61 -14.84
N ASN A 131 -28.33 7.17 -15.22
CA ASN A 131 -28.08 5.90 -15.88
C ASN A 131 -26.62 5.50 -15.61
N VAL A 132 -26.42 4.65 -14.62
CA VAL A 132 -25.10 4.25 -14.11
C VAL A 132 -24.91 2.77 -14.33
N THR A 133 -23.79 2.40 -14.93
CA THR A 133 -23.36 1.01 -15.07
C THR A 133 -22.08 0.80 -14.27
N GLY A 134 -22.07 -0.20 -13.39
CA GLY A 134 -20.91 -0.70 -12.68
C GLY A 134 -20.59 -2.11 -13.13
N GLU A 135 -19.31 -2.38 -13.38
CA GLU A 135 -18.76 -3.68 -13.75
C GLU A 135 -17.60 -3.98 -12.80
N LEU A 136 -17.59 -5.16 -12.21
CA LEU A 136 -16.50 -5.68 -11.41
C LEU A 136 -16.11 -7.03 -11.99
N TYR A 137 -14.89 -7.11 -12.50
CA TYR A 137 -14.28 -8.33 -13.00
C TYR A 137 -13.22 -8.74 -11.99
N ILE A 138 -13.29 -9.97 -11.48
CA ILE A 138 -12.32 -10.55 -10.57
C ILE A 138 -11.79 -11.82 -11.21
N ARG A 139 -10.47 -11.94 -11.30
CA ARG A 139 -9.79 -13.15 -11.75
C ARG A 139 -8.82 -13.59 -10.69
N SER A 140 -9.04 -14.78 -10.14
CA SER A 140 -8.09 -15.41 -9.24
C SER A 140 -7.15 -16.29 -10.05
N THR A 141 -5.86 -16.27 -9.74
CA THR A 141 -4.84 -17.16 -10.29
C THR A 141 -4.26 -18.01 -9.16
N TRP A 142 -3.31 -18.89 -9.46
CA TRP A 142 -2.64 -19.69 -8.44
C TRP A 142 -1.74 -18.86 -7.51
N SER A 143 -1.22 -17.74 -8.01
CA SER A 143 -0.27 -16.87 -7.32
C SER A 143 -0.92 -15.62 -6.74
N GLY A 144 -2.15 -15.30 -7.14
CA GLY A 144 -2.64 -13.94 -6.91
C GLY A 144 -4.05 -13.69 -7.39
N GLN A 145 -4.38 -12.42 -7.54
CA GLN A 145 -5.70 -11.97 -7.92
C GLN A 145 -5.63 -10.65 -8.67
N GLU A 146 -6.42 -10.54 -9.72
CA GLU A 146 -6.65 -9.32 -10.50
C GLU A 146 -8.11 -8.89 -10.33
N TYR A 147 -8.33 -7.59 -10.14
CA TYR A 147 -9.65 -7.00 -10.13
C TYR A 147 -9.71 -5.73 -10.97
N ILE A 148 -10.76 -5.64 -11.78
CA ILE A 148 -11.05 -4.50 -12.65
C ILE A 148 -12.43 -3.98 -12.29
N LEU A 149 -12.46 -2.77 -11.74
CA LEU A 149 -13.69 -2.05 -11.45
C LEU A 149 -13.89 -0.97 -12.52
N LYS A 150 -15.04 -0.98 -13.18
CA LYS A 150 -15.42 0.00 -14.19
C LYS A 150 -16.77 0.60 -13.84
N ALA A 151 -16.84 1.93 -13.79
CA ALA A 151 -18.07 2.67 -13.58
C ALA A 151 -18.31 3.62 -14.75
N THR A 152 -19.50 3.59 -15.33
CA THR A 152 -19.88 4.43 -16.48
C THR A 152 -21.16 5.19 -16.17
N HIS A 153 -21.16 6.51 -16.38
CA HIS A 153 -22.34 7.37 -16.28
C HIS A 153 -22.33 8.38 -17.43
N GLY A 154 -23.29 8.26 -18.34
CA GLY A 154 -23.28 9.01 -19.60
C GLY A 154 -22.01 8.74 -20.40
N ASN A 155 -21.28 9.79 -20.80
CA ASN A 155 -20.03 9.69 -21.57
C ASN A 155 -18.77 9.60 -20.69
N ARG A 156 -18.91 9.42 -19.37
CA ARG A 156 -17.79 9.34 -18.43
C ARG A 156 -17.62 7.91 -17.97
N THR A 157 -16.40 7.39 -18.07
CA THR A 157 -16.03 6.06 -17.59
C THR A 157 -14.80 6.18 -16.69
N VAL A 158 -14.88 5.62 -15.49
CA VAL A 158 -13.75 5.44 -14.59
C VAL A 158 -13.41 3.96 -14.56
N LYS A 159 -12.14 3.63 -14.71
CA LYS A 159 -11.63 2.26 -14.60
C LYS A 159 -10.52 2.20 -13.57
N LEU A 160 -10.59 1.22 -12.69
CA LEU A 160 -9.57 0.89 -11.71
C LEU A 160 -9.15 -0.55 -11.98
N TRP A 161 -7.87 -0.74 -12.28
CA TRP A 161 -7.23 -2.06 -12.30
C TRP A 161 -6.38 -2.17 -11.06
N ASN A 162 -6.39 -3.33 -10.46
CA ASN A 162 -5.45 -3.69 -9.42
C ASN A 162 -5.21 -5.18 -9.49
N GLY A 163 -3.99 -5.58 -9.22
CA GLY A 163 -3.66 -6.98 -9.10
C GLY A 163 -2.44 -7.16 -8.24
N TYR A 164 -2.31 -8.35 -7.70
CA TYR A 164 -1.10 -8.77 -7.02
C TYR A 164 -0.77 -10.22 -7.36
N ASP A 165 0.51 -10.55 -7.28
CA ASP A 165 1.03 -11.89 -7.39
C ASP A 165 2.03 -12.15 -6.25
N VAL A 166 1.89 -13.30 -5.62
CA VAL A 166 2.80 -13.86 -4.61
C VAL A 166 3.49 -15.05 -5.26
N LEU A 167 4.74 -14.84 -5.67
CA LEU A 167 5.62 -15.87 -6.22
C LEU A 167 6.62 -16.31 -5.14
N ASP A 168 7.37 -17.37 -5.43
CA ASP A 168 8.46 -17.76 -4.54
C ASP A 168 9.46 -16.60 -4.43
N ARG A 169 9.62 -16.09 -3.20
CA ARG A 169 10.50 -14.96 -2.84
C ARG A 169 10.20 -13.62 -3.53
N GLU A 170 9.07 -13.47 -4.21
CA GLU A 170 8.73 -12.23 -4.89
C GLU A 170 7.26 -11.86 -4.71
N TYR A 171 6.99 -10.63 -4.29
CA TYR A 171 5.67 -10.04 -4.26
C TYR A 171 5.58 -8.94 -5.31
N ARG A 172 4.59 -9.02 -6.19
CA ARG A 172 4.28 -7.97 -7.16
C ARG A 172 2.90 -7.42 -6.93
N GLN A 173 2.75 -6.10 -7.08
CA GLN A 173 1.47 -5.43 -7.07
C GLN A 173 1.43 -4.38 -8.17
N HIS A 174 0.35 -4.37 -8.94
CA HIS A 174 0.07 -3.36 -9.94
C HIS A 174 -1.25 -2.66 -9.61
N SER A 175 -1.33 -1.36 -9.81
CA SER A 175 -2.62 -0.68 -9.85
C SER A 175 -2.62 0.49 -10.81
N ARG A 176 -3.75 0.70 -11.46
CA ARG A 176 -3.97 1.80 -12.39
C ARG A 176 -5.37 2.36 -12.19
N ILE A 177 -5.48 3.68 -12.16
CA ILE A 177 -6.77 4.37 -12.27
C ILE A 177 -6.77 5.21 -13.54
N GLU A 178 -7.83 5.07 -14.34
CA GLU A 178 -8.03 5.77 -15.61
C GLU A 178 -9.38 6.47 -15.58
N LEU A 179 -9.34 7.79 -15.77
CA LEU A 179 -10.51 8.65 -15.93
C LEU A 179 -10.78 8.95 -17.42
N SER A 180 -9.71 8.90 -18.23
CA SER A 180 -9.74 9.03 -19.69
C SER A 180 -8.42 8.47 -20.28
N PRO A 181 -8.32 8.25 -21.61
CA PRO A 181 -7.07 7.80 -22.24
C PRO A 181 -5.87 8.72 -22.00
N SER A 182 -6.10 10.01 -21.72
CA SER A 182 -5.07 11.01 -21.42
C SER A 182 -4.90 11.32 -19.93
N ASN A 183 -5.75 10.77 -19.06
CA ASN A 183 -5.77 11.06 -17.63
C ASN A 183 -5.83 9.76 -16.83
N TRP A 184 -4.64 9.25 -16.51
CA TRP A 184 -4.46 8.04 -15.73
C TRP A 184 -3.19 8.15 -14.89
N ILE A 185 -3.10 7.31 -13.86
CA ILE A 185 -1.89 7.07 -13.09
C ILE A 185 -1.85 5.59 -12.75
N GLU A 186 -0.67 5.00 -12.85
CA GLU A 186 -0.43 3.62 -12.46
C GLU A 186 0.83 3.52 -11.60
N TYR A 187 0.89 2.47 -10.80
CA TYR A 187 2.08 2.09 -10.07
C TYR A 187 2.31 0.59 -10.17
N ASP A 188 3.59 0.21 -10.09
CA ASP A 188 4.05 -1.16 -9.93
C ASP A 188 4.96 -1.24 -8.72
N ILE A 189 4.72 -2.19 -7.84
CA ILE A 189 5.57 -2.51 -6.69
C ILE A 189 6.09 -3.93 -6.90
N ALA A 190 7.39 -4.13 -6.72
CA ALA A 190 8.01 -5.44 -6.63
C ALA A 190 8.87 -5.50 -5.37
N LEU A 191 8.61 -6.48 -4.50
CA LEU A 191 9.43 -6.79 -3.33
C LEU A 191 10.06 -8.16 -3.58
N ILE A 192 11.37 -8.21 -3.63
CA ILE A 192 12.14 -9.40 -3.98
C ILE A 192 13.01 -9.78 -2.78
N ASN A 193 12.75 -10.94 -2.21
CA ASN A 193 13.59 -11.55 -1.20
C ASN A 193 14.76 -12.27 -1.88
N LYS A 194 15.98 -11.82 -1.59
CA LYS A 194 17.22 -12.38 -2.12
C LYS A 194 18.02 -13.14 -1.07
N THR A 195 17.46 -13.38 0.11
CA THR A 195 18.09 -14.15 1.18
C THR A 195 18.35 -15.59 0.71
N THR A 196 19.62 -15.95 0.61
CA THR A 196 20.07 -17.31 0.26
C THR A 196 20.61 -18.08 1.45
N ASP A 197 21.03 -17.37 2.49
CA ASP A 197 21.71 -17.90 3.68
C ASP A 197 21.09 -17.24 4.93
N GLU A 198 20.89 -18.00 6.01
CA GLU A 198 20.34 -17.50 7.28
C GLU A 198 21.21 -16.43 7.93
N THR A 199 22.48 -16.32 7.55
CA THR A 199 23.42 -15.33 8.06
C THR A 199 23.21 -13.92 7.49
N PHE A 200 22.50 -13.79 6.36
CA PHE A 200 22.27 -12.50 5.69
C PHE A 200 20.79 -12.31 5.38
N ASP A 201 20.21 -11.18 5.77
CA ASP A 201 18.90 -10.76 5.26
C ASP A 201 19.11 -9.80 4.09
N VAL A 202 18.64 -10.21 2.91
CA VAL A 202 18.82 -9.47 1.66
C VAL A 202 17.47 -9.27 0.99
N GLN A 203 17.05 -8.01 0.83
CA GLN A 203 15.82 -7.68 0.13
C GLN A 203 16.01 -6.51 -0.85
N GLN A 204 15.18 -6.51 -1.87
CA GLN A 204 15.10 -5.44 -2.86
C GLN A 204 13.65 -5.00 -3.05
N GLY A 205 13.40 -3.70 -2.95
CA GLY A 205 12.13 -3.08 -3.30
C GLY A 205 12.28 -2.26 -4.57
N ILE A 206 11.30 -2.35 -5.48
CA ILE A 206 11.20 -1.54 -6.68
C ILE A 206 9.79 -0.95 -6.73
N ILE A 207 9.68 0.35 -6.91
CA ILE A 207 8.43 1.08 -7.06
C ILE A 207 8.51 1.89 -8.34
N ASN A 208 7.62 1.62 -9.29
CA ASN A 208 7.42 2.44 -10.47
C ASN A 208 6.13 3.22 -10.32
N VAL A 209 6.16 4.52 -10.61
CA VAL A 209 4.96 5.36 -10.72
C VAL A 209 4.97 6.00 -12.09
N ILE A 210 3.90 5.77 -12.85
CA ILE A 210 3.80 6.16 -14.25
C ILE A 210 2.50 6.93 -14.44
N TYR A 211 2.60 8.07 -15.11
CA TYR A 211 1.44 8.84 -15.55
C TYR A 211 1.81 9.55 -16.86
N PRO A 212 0.85 10.17 -17.57
CA PRO A 212 1.13 10.81 -18.84
C PRO A 212 2.38 11.70 -18.79
N ARG A 213 3.33 11.40 -19.68
CA ARG A 213 4.61 12.10 -19.90
C ARG A 213 5.70 11.91 -18.84
N ARG A 214 5.48 11.18 -17.74
CA ARG A 214 6.49 10.99 -16.69
C ARG A 214 6.51 9.59 -16.11
N LYS A 215 7.71 9.11 -15.79
CA LYS A 215 7.98 7.85 -15.12
C LYS A 215 8.94 8.14 -13.97
N PHE A 216 8.62 7.59 -12.81
CA PHE A 216 9.46 7.61 -11.61
C PHE A 216 9.75 6.16 -11.25
N THR A 217 11.01 5.83 -11.05
CA THR A 217 11.43 4.52 -10.56
C THR A 217 12.26 4.73 -9.31
N ALA A 218 11.70 4.32 -8.18
CA ALA A 218 12.42 4.22 -6.92
C ALA A 218 12.84 2.75 -6.73
N GLN A 219 14.08 2.52 -6.36
CA GLN A 219 14.56 1.18 -6.00
C GLN A 219 15.37 1.29 -4.71
N GLY A 220 15.20 0.30 -3.84
CA GLY A 220 15.92 0.15 -2.60
C GLY A 220 16.46 -1.27 -2.50
N PHE A 221 17.64 -1.41 -1.94
CA PHE A 221 18.30 -2.67 -1.66
C PHE A 221 18.88 -2.60 -0.25
N TYR A 222 18.79 -3.70 0.50
CA TYR A 222 19.56 -3.85 1.72
C TYR A 222 20.13 -5.26 1.82
N ASN A 223 21.25 -5.35 2.51
CA ASN A 223 21.93 -6.58 2.91
C ASN A 223 22.46 -6.39 4.33
N ILE A 224 21.90 -7.12 5.29
CA ILE A 224 22.19 -6.96 6.72
C ILE A 224 22.64 -8.30 7.31
N SER A 225 23.69 -8.23 8.13
CA SER A 225 24.17 -9.31 8.98
C SER A 225 24.72 -8.76 10.31
N ASN A 226 25.26 -9.62 11.17
CA ASN A 226 25.87 -9.21 12.45
C ASN A 226 27.13 -8.34 12.31
N SER A 227 27.74 -8.29 11.12
CA SER A 227 28.99 -7.58 10.87
C SER A 227 28.96 -6.66 9.65
N ILE A 228 27.86 -6.63 8.90
CA ILE A 228 27.71 -5.84 7.67
C ILE A 228 26.30 -5.25 7.60
N VAL A 229 26.20 -3.99 7.21
CA VAL A 229 24.95 -3.35 6.79
C VAL A 229 25.28 -2.61 5.50
N SER A 230 24.75 -3.08 4.39
CA SER A 230 24.89 -2.45 3.08
C SER A 230 23.51 -2.08 2.57
N THR A 231 23.28 -0.80 2.28
CA THR A 231 22.00 -0.31 1.79
C THR A 231 22.22 0.63 0.62
N ASP A 232 21.37 0.52 -0.39
CA ASP A 232 21.35 1.41 -1.53
C ASP A 232 19.92 1.83 -1.80
N ALA A 233 19.70 3.12 -2.07
CA ALA A 233 18.44 3.62 -2.57
C ALA A 233 18.70 4.55 -3.76
N SER A 234 17.85 4.46 -4.77
CA SER A 234 17.92 5.38 -5.89
C SER A 234 16.56 5.74 -6.44
N LEU A 235 16.42 6.98 -6.85
CA LEU A 235 15.27 7.53 -7.54
C LEU A 235 15.70 7.99 -8.93
N VAL A 236 15.08 7.43 -9.96
CA VAL A 236 15.24 7.84 -11.35
C VAL A 236 13.94 8.50 -11.82
N TRP A 237 14.05 9.68 -12.41
CA TRP A 237 12.91 10.38 -12.99
C TRP A 237 13.29 11.10 -14.28
N ASP A 238 12.26 11.51 -15.02
CA ASP A 238 12.36 12.29 -16.26
C ASP A 238 12.91 11.49 -17.46
N LYS A 239 12.80 12.06 -18.66
CA LYS A 239 13.35 11.45 -19.89
C LYS A 239 14.87 11.38 -19.90
N ASP A 240 15.53 12.30 -19.19
CA ASP A 240 16.98 12.42 -19.15
C ASP A 240 17.64 11.49 -18.12
N ASN A 241 16.88 10.55 -17.54
CA ASN A 241 17.34 9.65 -16.48
C ASN A 241 18.02 10.39 -15.31
N LYS A 242 17.44 11.51 -14.89
CA LYS A 242 17.90 12.22 -13.70
C LYS A 242 17.83 11.26 -12.54
N THR A 243 18.97 11.05 -11.88
CA THR A 243 19.12 10.00 -10.89
C THR A 243 19.69 10.57 -9.62
N VAL A 244 19.02 10.32 -8.50
CA VAL A 244 19.56 10.49 -7.16
C VAL A 244 19.84 9.12 -6.58
N LYS A 245 21.01 8.94 -6.00
CA LYS A 245 21.37 7.70 -5.28
C LYS A 245 21.92 8.03 -3.91
N VAL A 246 21.60 7.20 -2.94
CA VAL A 246 22.26 7.18 -1.63
C VAL A 246 22.66 5.74 -1.35
N GLY A 247 23.88 5.55 -0.88
CA GLY A 247 24.41 4.24 -0.50
C GLY A 247 25.09 4.34 0.86
N MET A 248 24.92 3.34 1.70
CA MET A 248 25.54 3.23 3.01
C MET A 248 26.12 1.83 3.18
N ASP A 249 27.42 1.75 3.41
CA ASP A 249 28.11 0.52 3.76
C ASP A 249 28.75 0.66 5.14
N TRP A 250 28.21 -0.05 6.13
CA TRP A 250 28.84 -0.26 7.42
C TRP A 250 29.37 -1.68 7.50
N ARG A 251 30.58 -1.83 8.05
CA ARG A 251 31.18 -3.14 8.29
C ARG A 251 32.08 -3.14 9.51
N ARG A 252 32.08 -4.24 10.23
CA ARG A 252 33.07 -4.55 11.27
C ARG A 252 34.33 -5.13 10.62
N SER A 253 35.38 -4.32 10.52
CA SER A 253 36.66 -4.74 9.94
C SER A 253 37.48 -5.65 10.87
N SER A 254 37.34 -5.47 12.18
CA SER A 254 37.89 -6.35 13.21
C SER A 254 37.03 -6.26 14.48
N VAL A 255 37.32 -7.06 15.52
CA VAL A 255 36.53 -7.13 16.78
C VAL A 255 36.25 -5.77 17.41
N GLN A 256 37.13 -4.80 17.18
CA GLN A 256 37.16 -3.49 17.82
C GLN A 256 37.34 -2.35 16.81
N ARG A 257 37.03 -2.58 15.53
CA ARG A 257 37.17 -1.56 14.49
C ARG A 257 36.04 -1.63 13.48
N GLU A 258 35.44 -0.48 13.22
CA GLU A 258 34.28 -0.34 12.37
C GLU A 258 34.51 0.71 11.30
N GLN A 259 33.96 0.44 10.12
CA GLN A 259 34.03 1.32 8.96
C GLN A 259 32.63 1.66 8.50
N LEU A 260 32.41 2.92 8.14
CA LEU A 260 31.18 3.44 7.58
C LEU A 260 31.52 4.22 6.30
N LEU A 261 30.83 3.93 5.21
CA LEU A 261 30.92 4.65 3.96
C LEU A 261 29.52 5.10 3.55
N LEU A 262 29.28 6.40 3.51
CA LEU A 262 28.07 7.00 2.96
C LEU A 262 28.40 7.64 1.62
N LYS A 263 27.59 7.39 0.60
CA LYS A 263 27.71 7.99 -0.74
C LYS A 263 26.40 8.62 -1.14
N ILE A 264 26.47 9.83 -1.70
CA ILE A 264 25.32 10.56 -2.21
C ILE A 264 25.64 11.02 -3.63
N LYS A 265 24.77 10.64 -4.56
CA LYS A 265 24.80 11.06 -5.96
C LYS A 265 23.60 11.94 -6.23
N HIS A 266 23.83 13.12 -6.80
CA HIS A 266 22.79 14.03 -7.24
C HIS A 266 23.16 14.64 -8.60
N PRO A 267 22.20 14.88 -9.53
CA PRO A 267 22.50 15.44 -10.85
C PRO A 267 23.15 16.83 -10.85
N SER A 268 23.08 17.55 -9.73
CA SER A 268 23.70 18.87 -9.58
C SER A 268 25.14 18.81 -9.05
N PHE A 269 25.66 17.63 -8.70
CA PHE A 269 27.02 17.49 -8.21
C PHE A 269 27.97 17.15 -9.36
N GLU A 270 29.15 17.76 -9.38
CA GLU A 270 30.20 17.44 -10.35
C GLU A 270 30.78 16.04 -10.11
N ARG A 271 30.72 15.55 -8.86
CA ARG A 271 31.06 14.18 -8.46
C ARG A 271 30.13 13.67 -7.36
N ASP A 272 30.13 12.37 -7.12
CA ASP A 272 29.44 11.77 -5.99
C ASP A 272 30.11 12.22 -4.67
N VAL A 273 29.31 12.67 -3.70
CA VAL A 273 29.79 13.06 -2.37
C VAL A 273 29.94 11.80 -1.53
N SER A 274 31.11 11.56 -0.95
CA SER A 274 31.33 10.43 -0.06
C SER A 274 31.84 10.87 1.31
N LEU A 275 31.28 10.27 2.36
CA LEU A 275 31.77 10.34 3.72
C LEU A 275 32.27 8.95 4.11
N PHE A 276 33.55 8.86 4.45
CA PHE A 276 34.14 7.64 4.98
C PHE A 276 34.55 7.87 6.42
N SER A 277 34.16 6.98 7.32
CA SER A 277 34.59 6.95 8.71
C SER A 277 35.20 5.59 9.02
N ASP A 278 36.30 5.60 9.77
CA ASP A 278 36.94 4.40 10.30
C ASP A 278 37.31 4.71 11.75
N TYR A 279 36.77 3.91 12.68
CA TYR A 279 37.00 4.13 14.10
C TYR A 279 37.27 2.81 14.82
N GLY A 280 38.22 2.85 15.73
CA GLY A 280 38.58 1.77 16.64
C GLY A 280 38.19 2.13 18.07
N TYR A 281 37.92 1.11 18.87
CA TYR A 281 37.65 1.28 20.29
C TYR A 281 38.24 0.13 21.10
N ASP A 282 38.76 0.44 22.27
CA ASP A 282 39.12 -0.54 23.29
C ASP A 282 38.41 -0.22 24.61
N LYS A 283 38.83 -0.82 25.73
CA LYS A 283 38.20 -0.57 27.04
C LYS A 283 38.43 0.85 27.57
N THR A 284 39.46 1.52 27.09
CA THR A 284 40.04 2.74 27.63
C THR A 284 40.23 3.82 26.59
N SER A 285 39.95 3.58 25.31
CA SER A 285 40.20 4.53 24.25
C SER A 285 39.28 4.32 23.06
N ILE A 286 39.04 5.41 22.35
CA ILE A 286 38.39 5.42 21.05
C ILE A 286 39.21 6.32 20.14
N ASP A 287 39.54 5.83 18.95
CA ASP A 287 40.24 6.58 17.92
C ASP A 287 39.51 6.46 16.60
N GLY A 288 39.64 7.46 15.74
CA GLY A 288 39.04 7.37 14.44
C GLY A 288 39.33 8.55 13.54
N GLN A 289 38.88 8.40 12.30
CA GLN A 289 39.03 9.39 11.27
C GLN A 289 37.81 9.43 10.37
N VAL A 290 37.49 10.62 9.88
CA VAL A 290 36.44 10.89 8.91
C VAL A 290 37.04 11.63 7.73
N PHE A 291 36.73 11.17 6.52
CA PHE A 291 37.03 11.86 5.27
C PHE A 291 35.73 12.27 4.60
N VAL A 292 35.66 13.52 4.16
CA VAL A 292 34.55 14.01 3.32
C VAL A 292 35.10 14.42 1.98
N ASP A 293 34.61 13.75 0.97
CA ASP A 293 35.03 13.85 -0.41
C ASP A 293 33.86 14.40 -1.23
N TYR A 294 33.89 15.71 -1.57
CA TYR A 294 32.79 16.38 -2.28
C TYR A 294 33.17 17.11 -3.59
N SER A 295 34.45 17.26 -3.93
CA SER A 295 34.92 17.97 -5.14
C SER A 295 35.99 17.20 -5.91
N LEU A 296 36.09 17.41 -7.23
CA LEU A 296 37.12 16.79 -8.06
C LEU A 296 38.55 17.19 -7.65
N ASP A 297 38.69 18.32 -6.97
CA ASP A 297 39.94 18.82 -6.42
C ASP A 297 40.33 18.09 -5.12
N PRO A 298 41.47 17.38 -5.08
CA PRO A 298 41.97 16.74 -3.86
C PRO A 298 42.17 17.72 -2.69
N ASP A 299 42.47 19.00 -2.94
CA ASP A 299 42.68 20.01 -1.91
C ASP A 299 41.38 20.49 -1.24
N GLN A 300 40.23 20.06 -1.76
CA GLN A 300 38.90 20.29 -1.18
C GLN A 300 38.43 19.12 -0.33
N ARG A 301 39.28 18.12 -0.06
CA ARG A 301 38.96 17.02 0.84
C ARG A 301 39.07 17.47 2.30
N LEU A 302 38.03 17.21 3.09
CA LEU A 302 38.06 17.44 4.54
C LEU A 302 38.50 16.16 5.25
N THR A 303 39.52 16.27 6.11
CA THR A 303 39.96 15.19 7.00
C THR A 303 39.75 15.61 8.44
N LEU A 304 39.07 14.78 9.22
CA LEU A 304 38.93 14.92 10.67
C LEU A 304 39.50 13.66 11.32
N ARG A 305 40.29 13.82 12.39
CA ARG A 305 40.77 12.70 13.21
C ARG A 305 40.58 13.01 14.68
N GLY A 306 40.31 11.98 15.46
CA GLY A 306 40.11 12.11 16.88
C GLY A 306 40.66 10.91 17.62
N LYS A 307 41.15 11.14 18.83
CA LYS A 307 41.43 10.12 19.81
C LYS A 307 40.99 10.61 21.18
N LEU A 308 40.26 9.79 21.91
CA LEU A 308 39.92 10.00 23.31
C LEU A 308 40.44 8.81 24.10
N SER A 309 41.02 9.05 25.27
CA SER A 309 41.56 7.99 26.12
C SER A 309 41.22 8.27 27.58
N ASP A 310 40.69 7.24 28.24
CA ASP A 310 40.42 7.14 29.66
C ASP A 310 41.65 6.53 30.36
N ASN A 311 42.35 7.37 31.11
CA ASN A 311 43.48 7.02 31.96
C ASN A 311 43.08 6.99 33.45
N SER A 312 41.78 6.89 33.75
CA SER A 312 41.23 6.91 35.10
C SER A 312 41.58 5.64 35.89
N ASN A 313 41.53 5.76 37.21
CA ASN A 313 41.63 4.63 38.14
C ASN A 313 40.53 4.75 39.22
N SER A 314 40.52 3.85 40.20
CA SER A 314 39.46 3.78 41.22
C SER A 314 39.27 5.05 42.07
N ARG A 315 40.22 6.01 42.03
CA ARG A 315 40.18 7.24 42.83
C ARG A 315 40.37 8.52 42.01
N ILE A 316 40.71 8.41 40.73
CA ILE A 316 41.13 9.52 39.88
C ILE A 316 40.44 9.39 38.53
N TYR A 317 39.80 10.46 38.09
CA TYR A 317 39.26 10.59 36.74
C TYR A 317 40.26 11.35 35.89
N ASN A 318 40.76 10.72 34.83
CA ASN A 318 41.77 11.27 33.95
C ASN A 318 41.42 10.94 32.50
N TYR A 319 41.05 11.94 31.71
CA TYR A 319 40.73 11.79 30.30
C TYR A 319 41.68 12.62 29.47
N SER A 320 42.11 12.09 28.33
CA SER A 320 42.92 12.82 27.35
C SER A 320 42.24 12.78 26.00
N TYR A 321 42.39 13.85 25.22
CA TYR A 321 41.88 13.93 23.87
C TYR A 321 42.93 14.50 22.92
N MET A 322 42.83 14.10 21.65
CA MET A 322 43.55 14.66 20.53
C MET A 322 42.56 14.81 19.37
N ALA A 323 42.54 15.98 18.75
CA ALA A 323 41.68 16.32 17.63
C ALA A 323 42.49 16.98 16.53
N TRP A 324 42.35 16.47 15.30
CA TRP A 324 42.99 16.99 14.12
C TRP A 324 41.96 17.30 13.04
N ALA A 325 42.10 18.43 12.37
CA ALA A 325 41.31 18.76 11.18
C ALA A 325 42.20 19.36 10.10
N GLU A 326 41.95 18.99 8.85
CA GLU A 326 42.68 19.48 7.69
C GLU A 326 41.72 19.71 6.53
N HIS A 327 41.77 20.91 5.95
CA HIS A 327 41.08 21.27 4.72
C HIS A 327 41.86 22.38 3.99
N ASN A 328 42.64 21.99 2.98
CA ASN A 328 43.63 22.84 2.31
C ASN A 328 43.01 24.10 1.70
N THR A 329 41.85 23.97 1.05
CA THR A 329 41.19 25.09 0.35
C THR A 329 40.77 26.22 1.28
N THR A 330 40.35 25.91 2.51
CA THR A 330 40.02 26.95 3.51
C THR A 330 41.21 27.29 4.41
N ASN A 331 42.39 26.73 4.13
CA ASN A 331 43.58 26.77 4.99
C ASN A 331 43.33 26.26 6.42
N LEU A 332 42.29 25.43 6.63
CA LEU A 332 41.98 24.90 7.95
C LEU A 332 43.03 23.85 8.31
N ILE A 333 43.83 24.15 9.32
CA ILE A 333 44.70 23.18 9.97
C ILE A 333 44.45 23.29 11.47
N LEU A 334 43.92 22.24 12.09
CA LEU A 334 43.68 22.16 13.52
C LEU A 334 44.50 21.00 14.10
N ASN A 335 45.20 21.28 15.19
CA ASN A 335 45.84 20.27 16.02
C ASN A 335 45.61 20.67 17.48
N SER A 336 44.62 20.04 18.10
CA SER A 336 44.24 20.29 19.49
C SER A 336 44.48 19.05 20.32
N ARG A 337 45.09 19.22 21.48
CA ARG A 337 45.22 18.17 22.48
C ARG A 337 44.91 18.73 23.85
N GLY A 338 44.47 17.87 24.74
CA GLY A 338 44.32 18.25 26.13
C GLY A 338 43.91 17.10 27.00
N ASP A 339 43.81 17.40 28.27
CA ASP A 339 43.50 16.45 29.31
C ASP A 339 42.68 17.11 30.41
N PHE A 340 41.90 16.26 31.05
CA PHE A 340 41.02 16.58 32.15
C PHE A 340 41.39 15.66 33.30
N TYR A 341 41.66 16.26 34.44
CA TYR A 341 42.02 15.57 35.67
C TYR A 341 41.10 16.00 36.80
N TRP A 342 40.54 15.01 37.51
CA TRP A 342 39.74 15.26 38.70
C TRP A 342 39.90 14.16 39.76
N ASN A 343 40.01 14.59 41.01
CA ASN A 343 39.86 13.74 42.20
C ASN A 343 39.17 14.55 43.32
N SER A 344 38.99 13.95 44.50
CA SER A 344 38.29 14.59 45.63
C SER A 344 38.99 15.84 46.21
N SER A 345 40.27 16.07 45.91
CA SER A 345 41.06 17.17 46.46
C SER A 345 41.58 18.17 45.42
N THR A 346 41.59 17.80 44.14
CA THR A 346 42.26 18.56 43.08
C THR A 346 41.54 18.40 41.73
N PHE A 347 41.55 19.47 40.96
CA PHE A 347 41.00 19.56 39.62
C PHE A 347 42.01 20.26 38.72
N GLY A 348 42.19 19.76 37.50
CA GLY A 348 43.11 20.35 36.53
C GLY A 348 42.68 20.06 35.10
N THR A 349 42.96 21.00 34.21
CA THR A 349 42.74 20.85 32.77
C THR A 349 43.92 21.47 32.05
N GLU A 350 44.47 20.78 31.07
CA GLU A 350 45.48 21.32 30.15
C GLU A 350 44.96 21.23 28.73
N HIS A 351 45.08 22.32 27.98
CA HIS A 351 44.62 22.41 26.60
C HIS A 351 45.66 23.15 25.76
N VAL A 352 46.10 22.51 24.69
CA VAL A 352 47.04 23.08 23.72
C VAL A 352 46.44 22.93 22.34
N THR A 353 46.16 24.07 21.70
CA THR A 353 45.59 24.12 20.35
C THR A 353 46.49 24.93 19.44
N ASN A 354 46.91 24.31 18.34
CA ASN A 354 47.51 25.00 17.21
C ASN A 354 46.50 25.00 16.06
N TYR A 355 46.13 26.18 15.57
CA TYR A 355 45.20 26.33 14.48
C TYR A 355 45.67 27.40 13.48
N ARG A 356 45.36 27.19 12.20
CA ARG A 356 45.55 28.16 11.13
C ARG A 356 44.28 28.33 10.33
#